data_AF-A0A7Y9GQR5-F1
#
_entry.id   AF-A0A7Y9GQR5-F1
#
_cell.length_a   1.000
_cell.length_b   1.000
_cell.length_c   1.000
_cell.angle_alpha   90.00
_cell.angle_beta   90.00
_cell.angle_gamma   90.00
#
_symmetry.space_group_name_H-M   'P 1'
#
loop_
_entity.id
_entity.type
_entity.pdbx_description
1 polymer ?
#
loop_
_entity_poly.entity_id
_entity_poly.type
_entity_poly.pdbx_seq_one_letter_code
_entity_poly.pdbx_strand_id
1 'polypeptide(L)'
;MAHSPDRTGDDAPIAVIVVRTGGIAGLRREWRAEPPPDERGRWIELIEQCPWDEVTGNGRGADRFSWDVTARCADREHDATLADEEVEGPWRRLIDEVRELAGSSPPRAPRATTGRRNGPPTAV
;
A
#
# COMPACT_ATOMS: atom_id res chain seq x y z
N MET A 1 -1.12 34.83 17.30
CA MET A 1 -0.40 33.54 17.20
C MET A 1 -0.55 33.07 15.76
N ALA A 2 0.52 33.16 14.98
CA ALA A 2 0.52 32.72 13.59
C ALA A 2 0.69 31.20 13.59
N HIS A 3 -0.33 30.47 13.16
CA HIS A 3 -0.12 29.11 12.69
C HIS A 3 0.57 29.27 11.33
N SER A 4 1.90 29.27 11.32
CA SER A 4 2.63 29.02 10.08
C SER A 4 2.06 27.71 9.53
N PRO A 5 1.55 27.68 8.29
CA PRO A 5 1.25 26.39 7.69
C PRO A 5 2.62 25.73 7.50
N ASP A 6 2.86 24.68 8.25
CA ASP A 6 3.82 23.67 7.83
C ASP A 6 3.28 23.12 6.50
N ARG A 7 3.57 23.82 5.39
CA ARG A 7 3.21 23.39 4.04
C ARG A 7 4.09 22.24 3.57
N THR A 8 4.94 21.71 4.44
CA THR A 8 5.87 20.64 4.10
C THR A 8 5.15 19.29 4.05
N GLY A 9 4.06 19.12 4.81
CA GLY A 9 3.26 17.90 4.81
C GLY A 9 2.37 17.69 3.57
N ASP A 10 1.81 18.77 3.01
CA ASP A 10 0.84 18.68 1.90
C ASP A 10 1.53 18.48 0.53
N ASP A 11 2.76 18.99 0.36
CA ASP A 11 3.55 18.76 -0.86
C ASP A 11 4.31 17.42 -0.85
N ALA A 12 4.26 16.68 0.25
CA ALA A 12 5.00 15.45 0.31
C ALA A 12 4.39 14.38 -0.61
N PRO A 13 5.23 13.59 -1.30
CA PRO A 13 4.74 12.58 -2.23
C PRO A 13 3.95 11.51 -1.50
N ILE A 14 2.70 11.29 -1.92
CA ILE A 14 1.89 10.18 -1.47
C ILE A 14 2.15 8.98 -2.36
N ALA A 15 2.34 7.81 -1.75
CA ALA A 15 2.44 6.55 -2.47
C ALA A 15 1.67 5.46 -1.74
N VAL A 16 0.72 4.84 -2.43
CA VAL A 16 -0.03 3.69 -1.92
C VAL A 16 0.34 2.46 -2.74
N ILE A 17 0.72 1.39 -2.04
CA ILE A 17 1.15 0.13 -2.62
C ILE A 17 0.21 -0.95 -2.11
N VAL A 18 -0.34 -1.74 -3.02
CA VAL A 18 -1.23 -2.86 -2.71
C VAL A 18 -0.62 -4.12 -3.30
N VAL A 19 -0.27 -5.07 -2.45
CA VAL A 19 0.23 -6.38 -2.85
C VAL A 19 -0.82 -7.42 -2.53
N ARG A 20 -1.34 -8.10 -3.55
CA ARG A 20 -2.17 -9.27 -3.37
C ARG A 20 -1.33 -10.53 -3.55
N THR A 21 -1.25 -11.32 -2.50
CA THR A 21 -0.57 -12.60 -2.45
C THR A 21 -1.61 -13.71 -2.36
N GLY A 22 -1.57 -14.69 -3.27
CA GLY A 22 -2.62 -15.70 -3.42
C GLY A 22 -2.11 -17.13 -3.60
N GLY A 23 -2.86 -18.09 -3.03
CA GLY A 23 -2.52 -19.51 -2.87
C GLY A 23 -2.15 -20.33 -4.11
N ILE A 24 -1.51 -21.48 -3.81
CA ILE A 24 -1.02 -22.63 -4.59
C ILE A 24 -0.14 -22.36 -5.84
N ALA A 25 -0.29 -21.22 -6.52
CA ALA A 25 0.48 -20.88 -7.72
C ALA A 25 1.56 -19.81 -7.51
N GLY A 26 1.63 -19.18 -6.32
CA GLY A 26 2.67 -18.18 -5.99
C GLY A 26 2.59 -16.87 -6.79
N LEU A 27 1.45 -16.57 -7.41
CA LEU A 27 1.25 -15.38 -8.21
C LEU A 27 1.00 -14.17 -7.29
N ARG A 28 2.07 -13.40 -7.05
CA ARG A 28 1.98 -12.07 -6.43
C ARG A 28 1.60 -11.02 -7.46
N ARG A 29 0.61 -10.18 -7.14
CA ARG A 29 0.24 -9.00 -7.94
C ARG A 29 0.44 -7.76 -7.09
N GLU A 30 1.18 -6.79 -7.62
CA GLU A 30 1.45 -5.51 -6.97
C GLU A 30 0.82 -4.40 -7.82
N TRP A 31 0.12 -3.49 -7.16
CA TRP A 31 -0.37 -2.23 -7.72
C TRP A 31 0.21 -1.08 -6.92
N ARG A 32 0.57 0.00 -7.60
CA ARG A 32 1.12 1.19 -6.98
C ARG A 32 0.44 2.43 -7.54
N ALA A 33 -0.05 3.27 -6.64
CA ALA A 33 -0.64 4.55 -6.94
C ALA A 33 0.22 5.68 -6.38
N GLU A 34 0.54 6.64 -7.24
CA GLU A 34 1.26 7.86 -6.92
C GLU A 34 0.40 9.04 -7.42
N PRO A 35 -0.56 9.52 -6.61
CA PRO A 35 -1.45 10.59 -7.04
C PRO A 35 -0.72 11.92 -7.26
N PRO A 36 -1.17 12.74 -8.23
CA PRO A 36 -0.66 14.09 -8.44
C PRO A 36 -0.95 14.98 -7.23
N PRO A 37 -0.21 16.09 -7.04
CA PRO A 37 -0.37 17.00 -5.91
C PRO A 37 -1.81 17.48 -5.68
N ASP A 38 -2.55 17.75 -6.77
CA ASP A 38 -3.94 18.21 -6.70
C ASP A 38 -4.91 17.20 -6.08
N GLU A 39 -4.60 15.90 -6.16
CA GLU A 39 -5.44 14.82 -5.62
C GLU A 39 -4.97 14.33 -4.24
N ARG A 40 -3.80 14.80 -3.75
CA ARG A 40 -3.21 14.31 -2.50
C ARG A 40 -4.14 14.42 -1.30
N GLY A 41 -4.84 15.54 -1.15
CA GLY A 41 -5.79 15.75 -0.05
C GLY A 41 -6.86 14.66 0.01
N ARG A 42 -7.47 14.31 -1.14
CA ARG A 42 -8.47 13.23 -1.23
C ARG A 42 -7.87 11.88 -0.85
N TRP A 43 -6.63 11.60 -1.24
CA TRP A 43 -5.96 10.36 -0.91
C TRP A 43 -5.63 10.25 0.58
N ILE A 44 -5.22 11.34 1.22
CA ILE A 44 -5.02 11.40 2.67
C ILE A 44 -6.34 11.06 3.38
N GLU A 45 -7.45 11.68 2.99
CA GLU A 45 -8.76 11.40 3.56
C GLU A 45 -9.18 9.93 3.37
N LEU A 46 -8.92 9.33 2.19
CA LEU A 46 -9.21 7.91 1.94
C LEU A 46 -8.39 6.98 2.85
N ILE A 47 -7.12 7.31 3.06
CA ILE A 47 -6.21 6.57 3.93
C ILE A 47 -6.67 6.71 5.38
N GLU A 48 -6.96 7.91 5.86
CA GLU A 48 -7.40 8.14 7.25
C GLU A 48 -8.76 7.51 7.58
N GLN A 49 -9.63 7.30 6.58
CA GLN A 49 -10.89 6.57 6.73
C GLN A 49 -10.71 5.05 6.89
N CYS A 50 -9.55 4.51 6.53
CA CYS A 50 -9.30 3.07 6.64
C CYS A 50 -8.99 2.71 8.11
N PRO A 51 -9.60 1.65 8.65
CA PRO A 51 -9.34 1.22 10.02
C PRO A 51 -8.04 0.41 10.11
N TRP A 52 -6.89 1.08 9.96
CA TRP A 52 -5.55 0.44 10.00
C TRP A 52 -5.24 -0.28 11.31
N ASP A 53 -5.85 0.12 12.43
CA ASP A 53 -5.61 -0.48 13.76
C ASP A 53 -6.53 -1.67 14.05
N GLU A 54 -7.69 -1.75 13.38
CA GLU A 54 -8.68 -2.82 13.62
C GLU A 54 -8.37 -4.09 12.83
N VAL A 55 -7.54 -3.98 11.81
CA VAL A 55 -7.19 -5.08 10.92
C VAL A 55 -6.10 -5.93 11.54
N THR A 56 -6.44 -7.16 11.85
CA THR A 56 -5.53 -8.04 12.60
C THR A 56 -4.58 -8.81 11.68
N GLY A 57 -4.81 -8.77 10.36
CA GLY A 57 -4.08 -9.55 9.35
C GLY A 57 -4.11 -11.05 9.57
N ASN A 58 -4.95 -11.51 10.50
CA ASN A 58 -4.90 -12.85 11.05
C ASN A 58 -5.80 -13.79 10.25
N GLY A 59 -5.68 -13.75 8.92
CA GLY A 59 -6.21 -14.74 7.99
C GLY A 59 -5.52 -16.08 8.23
N ARG A 60 -5.87 -16.78 9.32
CA ARG A 60 -5.41 -18.15 9.62
C ARG A 60 -6.09 -19.12 8.66
N GLY A 61 -5.61 -19.19 7.42
CA GLY A 61 -6.10 -20.15 6.42
C GLY A 61 -5.08 -20.35 5.32
N ALA A 62 -4.69 -21.61 5.07
CA ALA A 62 -3.66 -21.99 4.11
C ALA A 62 -4.05 -21.76 2.62
N ASP A 63 -5.30 -21.34 2.38
CA ASP A 63 -5.94 -21.24 1.06
C ASP A 63 -6.52 -19.85 0.74
N ARG A 64 -6.30 -18.84 1.61
CA ARG A 64 -6.88 -17.50 1.45
C ARG A 64 -5.89 -16.51 0.82
N PHE A 65 -6.42 -15.51 0.13
CA PHE A 65 -5.63 -14.40 -0.42
C PHE A 65 -5.32 -13.40 0.70
N SER A 66 -4.05 -13.00 0.80
CA SER A 66 -3.59 -11.92 1.66
C SER A 66 -3.38 -10.65 0.83
N TRP A 67 -3.77 -9.52 1.40
CA TRP A 67 -3.65 -8.21 0.79
C TRP A 67 -2.83 -7.32 1.71
N ASP A 68 -1.61 -7.03 1.32
CA ASP A 68 -0.76 -6.08 2.03
C ASP A 68 -0.95 -4.70 1.41
N VAL A 69 -1.46 -3.77 2.21
CA VAL A 69 -1.66 -2.37 1.82
C VAL A 69 -0.65 -1.53 2.58
N THR A 70 0.16 -0.78 1.87
CA THR A 70 1.13 0.16 2.45
C THR A 70 0.87 1.54 1.87
N ALA A 71 0.48 2.48 2.71
CA ALA A 71 0.28 3.87 2.36
C ALA A 71 1.36 4.74 3.00
N ARG A 72 2.08 5.51 2.18
CA ARG A 72 3.07 6.50 2.61
C ARG A 72 2.52 7.90 2.35
N CYS A 73 2.39 8.69 3.39
CA CYS A 73 1.95 10.09 3.35
C CYS A 73 2.93 10.94 4.14
N ALA A 74 3.65 11.84 3.49
CA ALA A 74 4.58 12.76 4.16
C ALA A 74 5.52 12.09 5.18
N ASP A 75 5.21 12.26 6.46
CA ASP A 75 5.95 11.76 7.61
C ASP A 75 5.35 10.48 8.22
N ARG A 76 4.25 9.96 7.67
CA ARG A 76 3.54 8.78 8.17
C ARG A 76 3.53 7.66 7.14
N GLU A 77 3.83 6.47 7.62
CA GLU A 77 3.63 5.22 6.88
C GLU A 77 2.57 4.43 7.63
N HIS A 78 1.57 3.98 6.89
CA HIS A 78 0.55 3.06 7.34
C HIS A 78 0.71 1.75 6.60
N ASP A 79 0.83 0.65 7.33
CA ASP A 79 0.82 -0.69 6.78
C ASP A 79 -0.31 -1.50 7.41
N ALA A 80 -0.98 -2.27 6.58
CA ALA A 80 -2.04 -3.17 7.00
C ALA A 80 -2.01 -4.42 6.13
N THR A 81 -2.02 -5.58 6.78
CA THR A 81 -2.28 -6.85 6.11
C THR A 81 -3.75 -7.19 6.32
N LEU A 82 -4.46 -7.45 5.23
CA LEU A 82 -5.89 -7.73 5.20
C LEU A 82 -6.12 -9.13 4.63
N ALA A 83 -7.08 -9.86 5.18
CA ALA A 83 -7.66 -11.01 4.49
C ALA A 83 -8.61 -10.53 3.37
N ASP A 84 -8.87 -11.39 2.38
CA ASP A 84 -9.83 -11.08 1.29
C ASP A 84 -11.23 -10.66 1.82
N GLU A 85 -11.63 -11.21 2.96
CA GLU A 85 -12.88 -10.87 3.68
C GLU A 85 -12.82 -9.49 4.36
N GLU A 86 -11.64 -8.97 4.69
CA GLU A 86 -11.47 -7.63 5.28
C GLU A 86 -11.37 -6.54 4.21
N VAL A 87 -11.19 -6.92 2.94
CA VAL A 87 -11.14 -6.00 1.78
C VAL A 87 -12.56 -5.58 1.37
N GLU A 88 -13.25 -4.96 2.32
CA GLU A 88 -14.60 -4.42 2.17
C GLU A 88 -14.69 -2.96 2.65
N GLY A 89 -15.76 -2.27 2.26
CA GLY A 89 -16.00 -0.88 2.67
C GLY A 89 -14.88 0.10 2.27
N PRO A 90 -14.24 0.80 3.22
CA PRO A 90 -13.20 1.80 2.94
C PRO A 90 -11.96 1.18 2.28
N TRP A 91 -11.57 -0.04 2.67
CA TRP A 91 -10.45 -0.76 2.07
C TRP A 91 -10.67 -1.07 0.59
N ARG A 92 -11.88 -1.53 0.26
CA ARG A 92 -12.25 -1.81 -1.13
C ARG A 92 -12.14 -0.56 -1.99
N ARG A 93 -12.59 0.60 -1.49
CA ARG A 93 -12.49 1.87 -2.21
C ARG A 93 -11.03 2.27 -2.42
N LEU A 94 -10.21 2.22 -1.39
CA LEU A 94 -8.78 2.55 -1.51
C LEU A 94 -8.10 1.67 -2.57
N ILE A 95 -8.33 0.35 -2.52
CA ILE A 95 -7.73 -0.60 -3.47
C ILE A 95 -8.25 -0.39 -4.90
N ASP A 96 -9.52 -0.04 -5.07
CA ASP A 96 -10.10 0.25 -6.37
C ASP A 96 -9.45 1.48 -7.00
N GLU A 97 -9.36 2.59 -6.25
CA GLU A 97 -8.69 3.83 -6.69
C GLU A 97 -7.21 3.57 -7.00
N VAL A 98 -6.53 2.74 -6.19
CA VAL A 98 -5.14 2.33 -6.46
C VAL A 98 -5.03 1.60 -7.79
N ARG A 99 -5.97 0.71 -8.09
CA ARG A 99 -5.99 -0.06 -9.34
C ARG A 99 -6.34 0.82 -10.54
N GLU A 100 -7.28 1.74 -10.39
CA GLU A 100 -7.64 2.69 -11.44
C GLU A 100 -6.44 3.57 -11.80
N LEU A 101 -5.76 4.14 -10.80
CA LEU A 101 -4.58 4.97 -11.04
C LEU A 101 -3.40 4.14 -11.59
N ALA A 102 -3.16 2.94 -11.05
CA ALA A 102 -2.10 2.05 -11.53
C ALA A 102 -2.36 1.54 -12.96
N GLY A 103 -3.63 1.32 -13.32
CA GLY A 103 -4.05 0.95 -14.67
C GLY A 103 -4.02 2.11 -15.67
N SER A 104 -4.21 3.33 -15.18
CA SER A 104 -4.10 4.54 -15.99
C SER A 104 -2.66 5.03 -16.15
N SER A 105 -1.74 4.66 -15.26
CA SER A 105 -0.31 4.90 -15.47
C SER A 105 0.17 4.00 -16.62
N PRO A 106 0.83 4.54 -17.67
CA PRO A 106 1.52 3.68 -18.62
C PRO A 106 2.47 2.77 -17.83
N PRO A 107 2.70 1.51 -18.27
CA PRO A 107 3.54 0.57 -17.55
C PRO A 107 4.92 1.19 -17.40
N ARG A 108 5.21 1.74 -16.21
CA ARG A 108 6.53 2.19 -15.84
C ARG A 108 7.38 0.93 -15.84
N ALA A 109 8.36 0.87 -16.74
CA ALA A 109 9.27 -0.26 -16.84
C ALA A 109 9.70 -0.69 -15.43
N PRO A 110 9.70 -2.00 -15.12
CA PRO A 110 10.02 -2.45 -13.78
C PRO A 110 11.38 -1.90 -13.39
N ARG A 111 11.44 -1.06 -12.35
CA ARG A 111 12.70 -0.76 -11.67
C ARG A 111 13.20 -2.11 -11.20
N ALA A 112 14.28 -2.59 -11.81
CA ALA A 112 15.03 -3.73 -11.33
C ALA A 112 15.30 -3.52 -9.84
N THR A 113 14.66 -4.34 -9.01
CA THR A 113 15.01 -4.48 -7.60
C THR A 113 16.36 -5.18 -7.57
N THR A 114 17.44 -4.38 -7.64
CA THR A 114 18.78 -4.81 -7.24
C THR A 114 18.68 -5.41 -5.85
N GLY A 115 19.17 -6.65 -5.72
CA GLY A 115 18.89 -7.51 -4.59
C GLY A 115 19.51 -7.12 -3.27
N ARG A 116 19.05 -7.80 -2.23
CA ARG A 116 19.81 -7.98 -0.99
C ARG A 116 19.84 -9.45 -0.63
N ARG A 117 21.05 -9.99 -0.63
CA ARG A 117 21.46 -11.27 -0.06
C ARG A 117 21.02 -11.35 1.41
N ASN A 118 20.58 -12.54 1.81
CA ASN A 118 20.83 -13.08 3.15
C ASN A 118 20.98 -14.60 3.01
N GLY A 119 22.22 -15.06 2.86
CA GLY A 119 22.58 -16.45 3.20
C GLY A 119 22.96 -16.50 4.69
N PRO A 120 22.64 -17.56 5.44
CA PRO A 120 23.18 -17.75 6.78
C PRO A 120 24.59 -18.39 6.72
N PRO A 121 25.43 -18.16 7.75
CA PRO A 121 26.86 -18.44 7.73
C PRO A 121 27.25 -19.83 8.27
N THR A 122 28.50 -20.20 7.93
CA THR A 122 29.44 -21.07 8.67
C THR A 122 29.62 -22.49 8.13
N ALA A 123 30.82 -22.72 7.61
CA ALA A 123 31.41 -24.01 7.29
C ALA A 123 31.78 -24.78 8.57
N VAL A 124 31.73 -26.12 8.48
CA VAL A 124 32.28 -27.08 9.46
C VAL A 124 33.70 -27.47 9.09
#